data_AF-A0A0A9D6P6-F1
#
_entry.id   AF-A0A0A9D6P6-F1
#
_cell.length_a   1.000
_cell.length_b   1.000
_cell.length_c   1.000
_cell.angle_alpha   90.00
_cell.angle_beta   90.00
_cell.angle_gamma   90.00
#
_symmetry.space_group_name_H-M   'P 1'
#
loop_
_entity.id
_entity.type
_entity.pdbx_description
1 polymer ?
#
loop_
_entity_poly.entity_id
_entity_poly.type
_entity_poly.pdbx_seq_one_letter_code
_entity_poly.pdbx_strand_id
1 'polypeptide(L)'
;MLHHSANRVLIEPAKSIILNSSLVSLTDVIVHEACTKGPSLFQHNQETSFGEFVILILLLVFFSLRSLHAILDASIDWQDFLQHSNDTQSFSVLGIPCHDLCRLMHFGPSSIKLIASQCLFELLTRISDQRMRLNADLRCSVKYLKSIIAVTEGLVFSQDSKVAGNCGACLSVILGWEKFGSQEKVAVGESKWFRLIMEEFTVALTAPGLTSKPLTNQQKFAAKIAVSLLKLSQVPDWLTSLFDSHLISGIVANISARNVTAEIVNLFSELMARKYLSQEHVVVLHNLFQVCRRQIYEGSSKAQLSEQKVEKAARSTNDVLALLFGLMLDQCADSGTVQEQQNLLREIDLFFQESSRGEQH
;
A
#
# COMPACT_ATOMS: atom_id res chain seq x y z
N MET A 1 5.36 7.57 16.66
CA MET A 1 6.55 7.78 17.53
C MET A 1 6.40 9.00 18.43
N LEU A 2 6.03 10.17 17.92
CA LEU A 2 5.84 11.37 18.76
C LEU A 2 4.73 11.24 19.82
N HIS A 3 3.69 10.42 19.59
CA HIS A 3 2.59 10.21 20.53
C HIS A 3 2.76 8.98 21.45
N HIS A 4 3.75 8.11 21.21
CA HIS A 4 3.95 6.86 21.98
C HIS A 4 4.71 7.05 23.30
N SER A 5 4.74 8.27 23.84
CA SER A 5 5.33 8.51 25.16
C SER A 5 4.53 7.74 26.22
N ALA A 6 5.23 6.94 27.03
CA ALA A 6 4.65 6.16 28.13
C ALA A 6 3.80 7.00 29.10
N ASN A 7 4.00 8.33 29.13
CA ASN A 7 3.28 9.27 29.98
C ASN A 7 2.61 10.42 29.19
N ARG A 8 2.42 10.29 27.87
CA ARG A 8 1.88 11.35 26.98
C ARG A 8 2.67 12.67 26.98
N VAL A 9 3.87 12.70 27.54
CA VAL A 9 4.71 13.91 27.70
C VAL A 9 5.10 14.53 26.36
N LEU A 10 5.18 13.70 25.31
CA LEU A 10 5.58 14.14 23.98
C LEU A 10 4.42 14.67 23.12
N ILE A 11 3.17 14.64 23.60
CA ILE A 11 2.01 15.11 22.82
C ILE A 11 2.10 16.62 22.54
N GLU A 12 2.32 17.44 23.56
CA GLU A 12 2.38 18.91 23.39
C GLU A 12 3.59 19.39 22.58
N PRO A 13 4.81 18.85 22.78
CA PRO A 13 5.93 19.08 21.87
C PRO A 13 5.61 18.68 20.42
N ALA A 14 4.96 17.54 20.21
CA ALA A 14 4.58 17.08 18.88
C ALA A 14 3.57 18.01 18.20
N LYS A 15 2.54 18.46 18.93
CA LYS A 15 1.60 19.48 18.44
C LYS A 15 2.33 20.76 18.03
N SER A 16 3.26 21.22 18.87
CA SER A 16 4.04 22.44 18.62
C SER A 16 4.88 22.35 17.35
N ILE A 17 5.37 21.15 16.99
CA ILE A 17 6.09 20.90 15.73
C ILE A 17 5.13 20.84 14.54
N ILE A 18 4.06 20.05 14.67
CA ILE A 18 3.09 19.77 13.61
C ILE A 18 2.32 21.04 13.19
N LEU A 19 2.00 21.91 14.14
CA LEU A 19 1.26 23.16 13.93
C LEU A 19 2.19 24.37 13.72
N ASN A 20 3.50 24.14 13.56
CA ASN A 20 4.45 25.21 13.40
C ASN A 20 4.33 25.84 11.99
N SER A 21 3.79 27.06 11.92
CA SER A 21 3.59 27.76 10.65
C SER A 21 4.87 28.00 9.85
N SER A 22 6.02 28.19 10.51
CA SER A 22 7.31 28.35 9.83
C SER A 22 7.78 27.04 9.19
N LEU A 23 7.60 25.90 9.86
CA LEU A 23 7.92 24.58 9.29
C LEU A 23 6.97 24.20 8.15
N VAL A 24 5.68 24.54 8.27
CA VAL A 24 4.72 24.37 7.18
C VAL A 24 5.16 25.18 5.96
N SER A 25 5.38 26.48 6.11
CA SER A 25 5.80 27.34 5.01
C SER A 25 7.12 26.90 4.38
N LEU A 26 8.08 26.47 5.20
CA LEU A 26 9.35 25.92 4.73
C LEU A 26 9.13 24.64 3.90
N THR A 27 8.26 23.74 4.38
CA THR A 27 7.89 22.52 3.66
C THR A 27 7.26 22.84 2.30
N ASP A 28 6.31 23.79 2.26
CA ASP A 28 5.66 24.21 1.02
C ASP A 28 6.67 24.74 0.01
N VAL A 29 7.61 25.60 0.44
CA VAL A 29 8.65 26.17 -0.44
C VAL A 29 9.55 25.07 -1.01
N ILE A 30 10.03 24.15 -0.18
CA ILE A 30 10.95 23.09 -0.60
C ILE A 30 10.26 22.11 -1.55
N VAL A 31 9.04 21.69 -1.21
CA VAL A 31 8.27 20.77 -2.03
C VAL A 31 7.90 21.41 -3.36
N HIS A 32 7.51 22.70 -3.35
CA HIS A 32 7.25 23.45 -4.57
C HIS A 32 8.51 23.52 -5.45
N GLU A 33 9.67 23.87 -4.89
CA GLU A 33 10.93 23.91 -5.63
C GLU A 33 11.31 22.54 -6.20
N ALA A 34 11.15 21.47 -5.41
CA ALA A 34 11.39 20.11 -5.89
C ALA A 34 10.44 19.74 -7.04
N CYS A 35 9.17 20.13 -6.93
CA CYS A 35 8.15 19.87 -7.94
C CYS A 35 8.36 20.67 -9.22
N THR A 36 8.83 21.92 -9.15
CA THR A 36 9.09 22.76 -10.35
C THR A 36 10.30 22.30 -11.14
N LYS A 37 11.29 21.66 -10.49
CA LYS A 37 12.43 21.02 -11.18
C LYS A 37 12.00 19.92 -12.15
N GLY A 38 10.85 19.28 -11.93
CA GLY A 38 10.30 18.26 -12.84
C GLY A 38 11.32 17.15 -13.15
N PRO A 39 11.52 16.74 -14.41
CA PRO A 39 12.50 15.70 -14.76
C PRO A 39 13.94 15.98 -14.29
N SER A 40 14.32 17.25 -14.14
CA SER A 40 15.67 17.63 -13.68
C SER A 40 15.90 17.34 -12.19
N LEU A 41 14.84 17.06 -11.43
CA LEU A 41 14.90 16.66 -10.02
C LEU A 41 15.74 15.39 -9.82
N PHE A 42 15.73 14.47 -10.78
CA PHE A 42 16.55 13.26 -10.73
C PHE A 42 18.05 13.58 -10.76
N GLN A 43 18.46 14.53 -11.61
CA GLN A 43 19.86 14.92 -11.82
C GLN A 43 20.40 15.79 -10.67
N HIS A 44 19.55 16.58 -10.04
CA HIS A 44 19.94 17.53 -8.99
C HIS A 44 19.90 16.95 -7.57
N ASN A 45 19.57 15.67 -7.39
CA ASN A 45 19.39 15.07 -6.06
C ASN A 45 20.41 14.00 -5.68
N GLN A 46 21.21 13.46 -6.61
CA GLN A 46 22.31 12.58 -6.21
C GLN A 46 23.42 13.46 -5.63
N GLU A 47 23.64 13.34 -4.32
CA GLU A 47 24.77 13.96 -3.58
C GLU A 47 24.73 15.50 -3.44
N THR A 48 23.57 16.13 -3.62
CA THR A 48 23.39 17.57 -3.33
C THR A 48 22.75 17.80 -1.97
N SER A 49 23.11 18.93 -1.33
CA SER A 49 22.48 19.37 -0.08
C SER A 49 20.97 19.57 -0.22
N PHE A 50 20.49 19.92 -1.42
CA PHE A 50 19.06 20.07 -1.70
C PHE A 50 18.34 18.71 -1.65
N GLY A 51 18.92 17.66 -2.26
CA GLY A 51 18.34 16.31 -2.23
C GLY A 51 18.22 15.75 -0.81
N GLU A 52 19.27 15.93 0.01
CA GLU A 52 19.25 15.56 1.42
C GLU A 52 18.16 16.31 2.19
N PHE A 53 17.98 17.60 1.90
CA PHE A 53 16.98 18.42 2.56
C PHE A 53 15.54 18.01 2.19
N VAL A 54 15.29 17.69 0.91
CA VAL A 54 13.99 17.14 0.48
C VAL A 54 13.68 15.83 1.19
N ILE A 55 14.66 14.93 1.32
CA ILE A 55 14.50 13.66 2.05
C ILE A 55 14.15 13.91 3.52
N LEU A 56 14.83 14.85 4.18
CA LEU A 56 14.56 15.21 5.57
C LEU A 56 13.13 15.72 5.76
N ILE A 57 12.66 16.62 4.89
CA ILE A 57 11.29 17.13 4.91
C ILE A 57 10.27 16.02 4.68
N LEU A 58 10.51 15.14 3.71
CA LEU A 58 9.63 14.01 3.44
C LEU A 58 9.52 13.05 4.62
N LEU A 59 10.63 12.75 5.29
CA LEU A 59 10.64 11.93 6.51
C LEU A 59 9.89 12.64 7.65
N LEU A 60 10.11 13.94 7.83
CA LEU A 60 9.39 14.74 8.83
C LEU A 60 7.89 14.70 8.57
N VAL A 61 7.45 14.86 7.33
CA VAL A 61 6.05 14.75 6.92
C VAL A 61 5.51 13.34 7.19
N PHE A 62 6.23 12.28 6.80
CA PHE A 62 5.83 10.89 7.08
C PHE A 62 5.55 10.67 8.58
N PHE A 63 6.49 11.04 9.45
CA PHE A 63 6.32 10.86 10.90
C PHE A 63 5.22 11.77 11.48
N SER A 64 5.02 12.94 10.88
CA SER A 64 3.96 13.87 11.25
C SER A 64 2.59 13.31 10.92
N LEU A 65 2.36 12.82 9.70
CA LEU A 65 1.09 12.19 9.27
C LEU A 65 0.68 11.05 10.21
N ARG A 66 1.63 10.16 10.56
CA ARG A 66 1.36 9.06 11.50
C ARG A 66 1.09 9.50 12.92
N SER A 67 1.59 10.67 13.31
CA SER A 67 1.35 11.23 14.64
C SER A 67 0.07 12.05 14.69
N LEU A 68 -0.30 12.67 13.57
CA LEU A 68 -1.44 13.55 13.42
C LEU A 68 -2.75 12.86 13.81
N HIS A 69 -2.97 11.65 13.29
CA HIS A 69 -4.14 10.84 13.61
C HIS A 69 -4.29 10.61 15.13
N ALA A 70 -3.19 10.34 15.84
CA ALA A 70 -3.25 10.07 17.28
C ALA A 70 -3.43 11.34 18.13
N ILE A 71 -3.04 12.51 17.61
CA ILE A 71 -2.95 13.75 18.38
C ILE A 71 -4.15 14.67 18.12
N LEU A 72 -4.66 14.71 16.89
CA LEU A 72 -5.63 15.71 16.40
C LEU A 72 -6.86 15.07 15.72
N ASP A 73 -7.16 13.77 15.95
CA ASP A 73 -8.12 12.96 15.17
C ASP A 73 -9.47 13.64 14.86
N ALA A 74 -9.96 14.52 15.73
CA ALA A 74 -11.26 15.18 15.59
C ALA A 74 -11.23 16.54 14.84
N SER A 75 -10.06 17.17 14.67
CA SER A 75 -9.98 18.56 14.17
C SER A 75 -9.48 18.70 12.74
N ILE A 76 -9.12 17.60 12.08
CA ILE A 76 -8.47 17.63 10.76
C ILE A 76 -9.38 17.01 9.72
N ASP A 77 -9.63 17.76 8.66
CA ASP A 77 -10.25 17.24 7.44
C ASP A 77 -9.14 16.69 6.53
N TRP A 78 -9.02 15.36 6.47
CA TRP A 78 -7.99 14.71 5.65
C TRP A 78 -8.25 14.91 4.16
N GLN A 79 -9.47 15.26 3.76
CA GLN A 79 -9.77 15.55 2.36
C GLN A 79 -9.14 16.87 1.89
N ASP A 80 -8.67 17.74 2.79
CA ASP A 80 -7.96 18.97 2.41
C ASP A 80 -6.67 18.65 1.62
N PHE A 81 -6.05 17.49 1.86
CA PHE A 81 -4.88 17.03 1.09
C PHE A 81 -5.21 16.63 -0.37
N LEU A 82 -6.49 16.54 -0.74
CA LEU A 82 -6.94 16.29 -2.11
C LEU A 82 -7.22 17.58 -2.90
N GLN A 83 -7.13 18.75 -2.27
CA GLN A 83 -7.42 20.01 -2.94
C GLN A 83 -6.29 20.40 -3.91
N HIS A 84 -6.65 20.93 -5.07
CA HIS A 84 -5.71 21.42 -6.07
C HIS A 84 -5.31 22.86 -5.72
N SER A 85 -4.01 23.16 -5.76
CA SER A 85 -3.34 24.35 -5.22
C SER A 85 -3.64 25.69 -5.90
N ASN A 86 -4.80 25.86 -6.54
CA ASN A 86 -5.21 27.17 -7.05
C ASN A 86 -5.63 28.13 -5.92
N ASP A 87 -6.03 27.59 -4.76
CA ASP A 87 -6.25 28.38 -3.55
C ASP A 87 -4.99 28.35 -2.68
N THR A 88 -4.46 29.54 -2.41
CA THR A 88 -3.19 29.82 -1.75
C THR A 88 -3.22 29.55 -0.23
N GLN A 89 -4.13 28.70 0.24
CA GLN A 89 -4.20 28.36 1.66
C GLN A 89 -3.20 27.25 1.95
N SER A 90 -2.09 27.62 2.57
CA SER A 90 -1.21 26.67 3.23
C SER A 90 -1.99 25.90 4.29
N PHE A 91 -1.69 24.62 4.44
CA PHE A 91 -2.30 23.82 5.49
C PHE A 91 -2.03 24.45 6.86
N SER A 92 -2.98 24.34 7.78
CA SER A 92 -2.73 24.69 9.20
C SER A 92 -1.78 23.71 9.89
N VAL A 93 -1.36 22.66 9.18
CA VAL A 93 -0.68 21.47 9.68
C VAL A 93 0.42 21.06 8.70
N LEU A 94 1.52 20.56 9.21
CA LEU A 94 2.58 19.97 8.41
C LEU A 94 2.09 18.77 7.57
N GLY A 95 2.10 18.92 6.24
CA GLY A 95 1.74 17.89 5.28
C GLY A 95 2.02 18.31 3.85
N ILE A 96 1.77 17.41 2.89
CA ILE A 96 1.99 17.64 1.46
C ILE A 96 0.74 17.21 0.70
N PRO A 97 0.22 18.01 -0.25
CA PRO A 97 -0.93 17.60 -1.07
C PRO A 97 -0.65 16.32 -1.86
N CYS A 98 -1.67 15.50 -2.09
CA CYS A 98 -1.53 14.26 -2.87
C CYS A 98 -0.94 14.50 -4.26
N HIS A 99 -1.30 15.62 -4.92
CA HIS A 99 -0.75 16.00 -6.21
C HIS A 99 0.78 16.19 -6.19
N ASP A 100 1.30 16.86 -5.17
CA ASP A 100 2.74 17.12 -5.08
C ASP A 100 3.51 15.86 -4.70
N LEU A 101 2.91 14.99 -3.86
CA LEU A 101 3.42 13.64 -3.63
C LEU A 101 3.50 12.84 -4.94
N CYS A 102 2.45 12.89 -5.78
CA CYS A 102 2.46 12.24 -7.09
C CYS A 102 3.54 12.80 -8.01
N ARG A 103 3.80 14.12 -8.00
CA ARG A 103 4.90 14.73 -8.78
C ARG A 103 6.27 14.25 -8.30
N LEU A 104 6.48 14.20 -6.99
CA LEU A 104 7.70 13.67 -6.38
C LEU A 104 7.90 12.19 -6.70
N MET A 105 6.83 11.39 -6.69
CA MET A 105 6.87 9.99 -7.12
C MET A 105 7.20 9.83 -8.60
N HIS A 106 6.68 10.70 -9.46
CA HIS A 106 6.91 10.62 -10.89
C HIS A 106 8.36 10.98 -11.26
N PHE A 107 8.86 12.10 -10.74
CA PHE A 107 10.16 12.67 -11.13
C PHE A 107 11.33 12.42 -10.17
N GLY A 108 11.06 12.06 -8.92
CA GLY A 108 12.08 11.94 -7.88
C GLY A 108 12.99 10.72 -8.05
N PRO A 109 14.18 10.72 -7.43
CA PRO A 109 15.01 9.51 -7.28
C PRO A 109 14.37 8.49 -6.34
N SER A 110 14.90 7.26 -6.30
CA SER A 110 14.31 6.12 -5.58
C SER A 110 13.95 6.41 -4.12
N SER A 111 14.81 7.09 -3.36
CA SER A 111 14.56 7.47 -1.96
C SER A 111 13.35 8.39 -1.81
N ILE A 112 13.23 9.40 -2.68
CA ILE A 112 12.09 10.32 -2.71
C ILE A 112 10.81 9.59 -3.13
N LYS A 113 10.87 8.73 -4.17
CA LYS A 113 9.71 7.92 -4.58
C LYS A 113 9.22 7.03 -3.44
N LEU A 114 10.14 6.43 -2.70
CA LEU A 114 9.81 5.56 -1.58
C LEU A 114 9.06 6.32 -0.49
N ILE A 115 9.61 7.42 0.01
CA ILE A 115 8.98 8.17 1.10
C ILE A 115 7.67 8.82 0.61
N ALA A 116 7.66 9.40 -0.59
CA ALA A 116 6.47 10.05 -1.14
C ALA A 116 5.31 9.06 -1.36
N SER A 117 5.60 7.86 -1.90
CA SER A 117 4.59 6.80 -2.06
C SER A 117 4.05 6.30 -0.71
N GLN A 118 4.90 6.26 0.33
CA GLN A 118 4.47 5.92 1.67
C GLN A 118 3.54 6.99 2.28
N CYS A 119 3.90 8.26 2.12
CA CYS A 119 3.05 9.38 2.58
C CYS A 119 1.70 9.40 1.84
N LEU A 120 1.70 9.13 0.53
CA LEU A 120 0.48 9.04 -0.26
C LEU A 120 -0.41 7.91 0.25
N PHE A 121 0.16 6.73 0.50
CA PHE A 121 -0.58 5.59 1.04
C PHE A 121 -1.20 5.90 2.41
N GLU A 122 -0.45 6.52 3.32
CA GLU A 122 -0.96 6.94 4.63
C GLU A 122 -2.13 7.93 4.46
N LEU A 123 -1.98 8.97 3.63
CA LEU A 123 -3.04 9.95 3.38
C LEU A 123 -4.32 9.32 2.81
N LEU A 124 -4.20 8.49 1.78
CA LEU A 124 -5.35 7.83 1.16
C LEU A 124 -6.06 6.92 2.17
N THR A 125 -5.31 6.22 3.02
CA THR A 125 -5.87 5.39 4.09
C THR A 125 -6.66 6.24 5.09
N ARG A 126 -6.10 7.38 5.55
CA ARG A 126 -6.79 8.29 6.47
C ARG A 126 -8.04 8.93 5.87
N ILE A 127 -7.96 9.33 4.60
CA ILE A 127 -9.12 9.83 3.85
C ILE A 127 -10.19 8.74 3.78
N SER A 128 -9.82 7.49 3.46
CA SER A 128 -10.75 6.36 3.40
C SER A 128 -11.45 6.12 4.73
N ASP A 129 -10.70 6.09 5.83
CA ASP A 129 -11.22 5.88 7.18
C ASP A 129 -12.17 7.00 7.60
N GLN A 130 -11.78 8.26 7.39
CA GLN A 130 -12.62 9.42 7.71
C GLN A 130 -13.91 9.42 6.89
N ARG A 131 -13.82 9.13 5.59
CA ARG A 131 -14.99 9.02 4.71
C ARG A 131 -15.91 7.89 5.12
N MET A 132 -15.36 6.73 5.52
CA MET A 132 -16.16 5.61 6.02
C MET A 132 -16.92 6.00 7.29
N ARG A 133 -16.27 6.70 8.24
CA ARG A 133 -16.89 7.12 9.51
C ARG A 133 -17.95 8.19 9.32
N LEU A 134 -17.69 9.19 8.48
CA LEU A 134 -18.55 10.35 8.27
C LEU A 134 -19.58 10.14 7.14
N ASN A 135 -19.46 9.04 6.40
CA ASN A 135 -20.21 8.76 5.18
C ASN A 135 -20.15 9.95 4.18
N ALA A 136 -18.95 10.51 4.01
CA ALA A 136 -18.73 11.74 3.27
C ALA A 136 -18.32 11.49 1.81
N ASP A 137 -18.85 12.34 0.92
CA ASP A 137 -18.46 12.39 -0.50
C ASP A 137 -16.99 12.82 -0.67
N LEU A 138 -16.39 12.38 -1.78
CA LEU A 138 -15.03 12.73 -2.13
C LEU A 138 -14.95 14.18 -2.62
N ARG A 139 -14.10 14.98 -1.98
CA ARG A 139 -13.89 16.40 -2.32
C ARG A 139 -12.77 16.60 -3.33
N CYS A 140 -12.78 15.87 -4.43
CA CYS A 140 -11.88 16.15 -5.57
C CYS A 140 -12.55 15.81 -6.90
N SER A 141 -12.05 16.40 -7.98
CA SER A 141 -12.60 16.12 -9.31
C SER A 141 -12.22 14.71 -9.78
N VAL A 142 -13.08 14.09 -10.60
CA VAL A 142 -12.78 12.80 -11.27
C VAL A 142 -11.46 12.88 -12.05
N LYS A 143 -11.15 14.02 -12.68
CA LYS A 143 -9.89 14.23 -13.40
C LYS A 143 -8.69 14.16 -12.46
N TYR A 144 -8.78 14.80 -11.31
CA TYR A 144 -7.73 14.78 -10.28
C TYR A 144 -7.49 13.36 -9.76
N LEU A 145 -8.58 12.63 -9.46
CA LEU A 145 -8.48 11.23 -9.02
C LEU A 145 -7.83 10.34 -10.09
N LYS A 146 -8.23 10.51 -11.36
CA LYS A 146 -7.60 9.79 -12.50
C LYS A 146 -6.10 10.08 -12.61
N SER A 147 -5.65 11.31 -12.32
CA SER A 147 -4.22 11.64 -12.31
C SER A 147 -3.46 10.90 -11.19
N ILE A 148 -4.03 10.81 -9.98
CA ILE A 148 -3.42 10.04 -8.88
C ILE A 148 -3.33 8.57 -9.28
N ILE A 149 -4.44 8.00 -9.78
CA ILE A 149 -4.51 6.60 -10.25
C ILE A 149 -3.41 6.34 -11.29
N ALA A 150 -3.30 7.15 -12.34
CA ALA A 150 -2.32 6.95 -13.41
C ALA A 150 -0.86 6.94 -12.91
N VAL A 151 -0.51 7.84 -11.98
CA VAL A 151 0.84 7.85 -11.38
C VAL A 151 1.09 6.59 -10.57
N THR A 152 0.11 6.17 -9.77
CA THR A 152 0.23 4.95 -8.95
C THR A 152 0.30 3.69 -9.81
N GLU A 153 -0.52 3.56 -10.86
CA GLU A 153 -0.50 2.45 -11.81
C GLU A 153 0.87 2.29 -12.47
N GLY A 154 1.45 3.40 -12.95
CA GLY A 154 2.77 3.38 -13.60
C GLY A 154 3.90 2.92 -12.68
N LEU A 155 3.72 3.02 -11.36
CA LEU A 155 4.74 2.66 -10.37
C LEU A 155 4.52 1.29 -9.71
N VAL A 156 3.41 0.59 -10.00
CA VAL A 156 3.22 -0.81 -9.60
C VAL A 156 4.31 -1.73 -10.18
N PHE A 157 4.86 -1.37 -11.34
CA PHE A 157 5.96 -2.09 -11.98
C PHE A 157 7.35 -1.55 -11.63
N SER A 158 7.46 -0.71 -10.60
CA SER A 158 8.75 -0.19 -10.13
C SER A 158 9.71 -1.34 -9.78
N GLN A 159 11.00 -1.15 -10.09
CA GLN A 159 12.07 -2.06 -9.65
C GLN A 159 12.26 -2.02 -8.12
N ASP A 160 11.92 -0.89 -7.49
CA ASP A 160 11.85 -0.80 -6.05
C ASP A 160 10.54 -1.44 -5.57
N SER A 161 10.65 -2.64 -4.99
CA SER A 161 9.51 -3.41 -4.53
C SER A 161 8.70 -2.72 -3.42
N LYS A 162 9.30 -1.82 -2.63
CA LYS A 162 8.56 -1.08 -1.60
C LYS A 162 7.72 0.04 -2.23
N VAL A 163 8.29 0.74 -3.23
CA VAL A 163 7.50 1.71 -4.03
C VAL A 163 6.34 1.02 -4.73
N ALA A 164 6.59 -0.13 -5.38
CA ALA A 164 5.56 -0.92 -6.03
C ALA A 164 4.46 -1.35 -5.04
N GLY A 165 4.85 -1.81 -3.85
CA GLY A 165 3.92 -2.21 -2.79
C GLY A 165 3.06 -1.06 -2.28
N ASN A 166 3.67 0.10 -2.02
CA ASN A 166 2.94 1.30 -1.61
C ASN A 166 1.93 1.73 -2.68
N CYS A 167 2.31 1.69 -3.97
CA CYS A 167 1.42 2.04 -5.07
C CYS A 167 0.27 1.03 -5.24
N GLY A 168 0.55 -0.27 -5.11
CA GLY A 168 -0.51 -1.30 -5.11
C GLY A 168 -1.48 -1.15 -3.95
N ALA A 169 -1.00 -0.77 -2.77
CA ALA A 169 -1.82 -0.46 -1.61
C ALA A 169 -2.68 0.81 -1.81
N CYS A 170 -2.10 1.88 -2.37
CA CYS A 170 -2.84 3.09 -2.77
C CYS A 170 -4.00 2.75 -3.71
N LEU A 171 -3.73 1.96 -4.77
CA LEU A 171 -4.75 1.54 -5.72
C LEU A 171 -5.85 0.72 -5.05
N SER A 172 -5.49 -0.20 -4.15
CA SER A 172 -6.46 -1.00 -3.40
C SER A 172 -7.39 -0.13 -2.55
N VAL A 173 -6.86 0.92 -1.90
CA VAL A 173 -7.66 1.90 -1.16
C VAL A 173 -8.61 2.67 -2.08
N ILE A 174 -8.11 3.18 -3.21
CA ILE A 174 -8.89 3.96 -4.18
C ILE A 174 -9.99 3.09 -4.82
N LEU A 175 -9.70 1.85 -5.18
CA LEU A 175 -10.69 0.88 -5.67
C LEU A 175 -11.82 0.69 -4.65
N GLY A 176 -11.48 0.60 -3.36
CA GLY A 176 -12.44 0.51 -2.27
C GLY A 176 -13.34 1.74 -2.09
N TRP A 177 -13.04 2.87 -2.74
CA TRP A 177 -13.89 4.06 -2.72
C TRP A 177 -15.10 3.97 -3.66
N GLU A 178 -15.15 2.98 -4.54
CA GLU A 178 -16.26 2.74 -5.47
C GLU A 178 -17.64 2.68 -4.78
N LYS A 179 -17.68 2.20 -3.53
CA LYS A 179 -18.89 2.12 -2.73
C LYS A 179 -19.49 3.47 -2.32
N PHE A 180 -18.74 4.57 -2.41
CA PHE A 180 -19.18 5.87 -1.92
C PHE A 180 -19.85 6.74 -2.99
N GLY A 181 -19.70 6.45 -4.29
CA GLY A 181 -20.23 7.35 -5.30
C GLY A 181 -20.02 6.93 -6.75
N SER A 182 -20.76 7.59 -7.65
CA SER A 182 -20.67 7.38 -9.10
C SER A 182 -19.41 7.99 -9.71
N GLN A 183 -18.83 9.02 -9.09
CA GLN A 183 -17.61 9.66 -9.57
C GLN A 183 -16.41 8.70 -9.50
N GLU A 184 -16.28 7.98 -8.39
CA GLU A 184 -15.23 6.98 -8.17
C GLU A 184 -15.41 5.76 -9.06
N LYS A 185 -16.66 5.31 -9.27
CA LYS A 185 -16.99 4.27 -10.25
C LYS A 185 -16.44 4.60 -11.64
N VAL A 186 -16.64 5.84 -12.11
CA VAL A 186 -16.14 6.30 -13.42
C VAL A 186 -14.61 6.40 -13.43
N ALA A 187 -13.99 6.88 -12.34
CA ALA A 187 -12.54 6.99 -12.26
C ALA A 187 -11.83 5.63 -12.36
N VAL A 188 -12.39 4.61 -11.69
CA VAL A 188 -11.84 3.25 -11.63
C VAL A 188 -12.19 2.43 -12.87
N GLY A 189 -13.45 2.45 -13.29
CA GLY A 189 -13.99 1.52 -14.30
C GLY A 189 -13.40 1.69 -15.71
N GLU A 190 -12.88 2.88 -16.02
CA GLU A 190 -12.33 3.18 -17.35
C GLU A 190 -10.82 2.89 -17.50
N SER A 191 -10.12 2.51 -16.42
CA SER A 191 -8.67 2.30 -16.50
C SER A 191 -8.33 0.98 -17.20
N LYS A 192 -7.65 1.08 -18.33
CA LYS A 192 -7.09 -0.07 -19.07
C LYS A 192 -5.87 -0.67 -18.38
N TRP A 193 -5.24 0.05 -17.46
CA TRP A 193 -4.04 -0.42 -16.76
C TRP A 193 -4.35 -1.54 -15.77
N PHE A 194 -5.50 -1.49 -15.08
CA PHE A 194 -5.92 -2.62 -14.23
C PHE A 194 -6.00 -3.91 -15.03
N ARG A 195 -6.55 -3.86 -16.24
CA ARG A 195 -6.59 -5.02 -17.13
C ARG A 195 -5.19 -5.55 -17.46
N LEU A 196 -4.27 -4.68 -17.85
CA LEU A 196 -2.89 -5.06 -18.15
C LEU A 196 -2.17 -5.66 -16.92
N ILE A 197 -2.34 -5.07 -15.73
CA ILE A 197 -1.79 -5.61 -14.48
C ILE A 197 -2.33 -7.02 -14.22
N MET A 198 -3.62 -7.26 -14.44
CA MET A 198 -4.24 -8.57 -14.23
C MET A 198 -3.82 -9.60 -15.28
N GLU A 199 -3.73 -9.22 -16.55
CA GLU A 199 -3.24 -10.10 -17.62
C GLU A 199 -1.80 -10.55 -17.33
N GLU A 200 -0.89 -9.63 -17.01
CA GLU A 200 0.50 -9.96 -16.62
C GLU A 200 0.56 -10.84 -15.36
N PHE A 201 -0.29 -10.55 -14.36
CA PHE A 201 -0.36 -11.33 -13.13
C PHE A 201 -0.77 -12.79 -13.40
N THR A 202 -1.79 -12.99 -14.24
CA THR A 202 -2.28 -14.33 -14.58
C THR A 202 -1.30 -15.12 -15.44
N VAL A 203 -0.60 -14.46 -16.37
CA VAL A 203 0.50 -15.07 -17.13
C VAL A 203 1.61 -15.51 -16.17
N ALA A 204 1.98 -14.66 -15.21
CA ALA A 204 3.00 -15.00 -14.23
C ALA A 204 2.58 -16.19 -13.34
N LEU A 205 1.29 -16.32 -13.01
CA LEU A 205 0.74 -17.42 -12.20
C LEU A 205 0.56 -18.74 -12.95
N THR A 206 0.44 -18.70 -14.28
CA THR A 206 0.34 -19.89 -15.13
C THR A 206 1.70 -20.33 -15.71
N ALA A 207 2.75 -19.54 -15.50
CA ALA A 207 4.09 -19.84 -15.99
C ALA A 207 4.68 -21.11 -15.33
N PRO A 208 5.20 -22.06 -16.13
CA PRO A 208 5.87 -23.25 -15.62
C PRO A 208 7.06 -22.89 -14.72
N GLY A 209 7.16 -23.51 -13.55
CA GLY A 209 8.31 -23.35 -12.64
C GLY A 209 8.04 -22.54 -11.37
N LEU A 210 6.85 -21.94 -11.23
CA LEU A 210 6.44 -21.35 -9.95
C LEU A 210 6.52 -22.35 -8.80
N THR A 211 6.18 -23.61 -9.01
CA THR A 211 6.29 -24.68 -8.00
C THR A 211 7.66 -24.81 -7.31
N SER A 212 8.73 -24.25 -7.91
CA SER A 212 10.09 -24.29 -7.40
C SER A 212 10.62 -22.98 -6.80
N LYS A 213 9.95 -21.84 -7.04
CA LYS A 213 10.41 -20.49 -6.62
C LYS A 213 9.31 -19.79 -5.82
N PRO A 214 9.65 -19.06 -4.74
CA PRO A 214 8.66 -18.27 -4.02
C PRO A 214 8.06 -17.19 -4.93
N LEU A 215 6.83 -16.75 -4.65
CA LEU A 215 6.23 -15.64 -5.39
C LEU A 215 7.02 -14.36 -5.18
N THR A 216 7.08 -13.55 -6.23
CA THR A 216 7.67 -12.22 -6.18
C THR A 216 6.76 -11.25 -5.42
N ASN A 217 7.35 -10.19 -4.86
CA ASN A 217 6.56 -9.11 -4.23
C ASN A 217 5.55 -8.50 -5.21
N GLN A 218 5.92 -8.39 -6.50
CA GLN A 218 5.02 -7.89 -7.54
C GLN A 218 3.76 -8.74 -7.66
N GLN A 219 3.87 -10.08 -7.60
CA GLN A 219 2.71 -10.95 -7.63
C GLN A 219 1.85 -10.82 -6.36
N LYS A 220 2.46 -10.62 -5.18
CA LYS A 220 1.69 -10.33 -3.94
C LYS A 220 0.88 -9.04 -4.09
N PHE A 221 1.46 -7.98 -4.65
CA PHE A 221 0.74 -6.71 -4.86
C PHE A 221 -0.36 -6.83 -5.91
N ALA A 222 -0.09 -7.51 -7.02
CA ALA A 222 -1.10 -7.78 -8.03
C ALA A 222 -2.27 -8.62 -7.48
N ALA A 223 -2.01 -9.60 -6.62
CA ALA A 223 -3.05 -10.35 -5.93
C ALA A 223 -3.94 -9.45 -5.04
N LYS A 224 -3.36 -8.49 -4.31
CA LYS A 224 -4.13 -7.50 -3.52
C LYS A 224 -5.01 -6.61 -4.41
N ILE A 225 -4.50 -6.19 -5.57
CA ILE A 225 -5.28 -5.43 -6.56
C ILE A 225 -6.42 -6.30 -7.13
N ALA A 226 -6.14 -7.56 -7.48
CA ALA A 226 -7.14 -8.50 -7.99
C ALA A 226 -8.29 -8.69 -7.00
N VAL A 227 -7.99 -8.92 -5.72
CA VAL A 227 -9.00 -8.99 -4.65
C VAL A 227 -9.82 -7.70 -4.57
N SER A 228 -9.17 -6.54 -4.67
CA SER A 228 -9.87 -5.25 -4.62
C SER A 228 -10.81 -5.03 -5.81
N LEU A 229 -10.41 -5.47 -7.02
CA LEU A 229 -11.26 -5.44 -8.22
C LEU A 229 -12.44 -6.42 -8.12
N LEU A 230 -12.21 -7.62 -7.59
CA LEU A 230 -13.26 -8.61 -7.35
C LEU A 230 -14.25 -8.14 -6.28
N LYS A 231 -13.85 -7.25 -5.36
CA LYS A 231 -14.73 -6.68 -4.32
C LYS A 231 -15.59 -5.50 -4.77
N LEU A 232 -15.40 -4.99 -5.99
CA LEU A 232 -16.24 -3.91 -6.53
C LEU A 232 -17.72 -4.34 -6.60
N SER A 233 -18.66 -3.39 -6.45
CA SER A 233 -20.09 -3.72 -6.51
C SER A 233 -20.48 -4.38 -7.83
N GLN A 234 -19.86 -3.94 -8.93
CA GLN A 234 -19.89 -4.58 -10.24
C GLN A 234 -18.48 -4.97 -10.64
N VAL A 235 -18.23 -6.28 -10.75
CA VAL A 235 -16.96 -6.81 -11.24
C VAL A 235 -16.85 -6.51 -12.75
N PRO A 236 -15.72 -5.97 -13.25
CA PRO A 236 -15.57 -5.70 -14.67
C PRO A 236 -15.70 -6.97 -15.52
N ASP A 237 -16.43 -6.89 -16.63
CA ASP A 237 -16.68 -8.06 -17.51
C ASP A 237 -15.38 -8.70 -18.01
N TRP A 238 -14.37 -7.89 -18.34
CA TRP A 238 -13.07 -8.39 -18.77
C TRP A 238 -12.35 -9.18 -17.68
N LEU A 239 -12.59 -8.89 -16.40
CA LEU A 239 -12.00 -9.62 -15.28
C LEU A 239 -12.71 -10.96 -15.08
N THR A 240 -14.03 -10.97 -15.26
CA THR A 240 -14.84 -12.20 -15.28
C THR A 240 -14.39 -13.13 -16.39
N SER A 241 -14.14 -12.60 -17.59
CA SER A 241 -13.62 -13.38 -18.72
C SER A 241 -12.16 -13.81 -18.53
N LEU A 242 -11.37 -13.04 -17.77
CA LEU A 242 -9.99 -13.41 -17.46
C LEU A 242 -9.95 -14.62 -16.53
N PHE A 243 -10.67 -14.59 -15.40
CA PHE A 243 -10.74 -15.71 -14.45
C PHE A 243 -11.76 -16.78 -14.88
N ASP A 244 -11.59 -17.34 -16.07
CA ASP A 244 -12.36 -18.49 -16.53
C ASP A 244 -11.90 -19.80 -15.85
N SER A 245 -12.70 -20.86 -16.01
CA SER A 245 -12.41 -22.15 -15.40
C SER A 245 -11.07 -22.74 -15.86
N HIS A 246 -10.66 -22.51 -17.10
CA HIS A 246 -9.42 -23.06 -17.67
C HIS A 246 -8.18 -22.37 -17.09
N LEU A 247 -8.22 -21.04 -17.00
CA LEU A 247 -7.15 -20.25 -16.43
C LEU A 247 -7.01 -20.55 -14.93
N ILE A 248 -8.12 -20.62 -14.19
CA ILE A 248 -8.10 -20.98 -12.76
C ILE A 248 -7.48 -22.37 -12.57
N SER A 249 -7.89 -23.37 -13.37
CA SER A 249 -7.27 -24.70 -13.37
C SER A 249 -5.76 -24.63 -13.61
N GLY A 250 -5.32 -23.84 -14.60
CA GLY A 250 -3.90 -23.64 -14.91
C GLY A 250 -3.12 -22.98 -13.78
N ILE A 251 -3.71 -22.00 -13.09
CA ILE A 251 -3.11 -21.35 -11.91
C ILE A 251 -2.99 -22.36 -10.76
N VAL A 252 -4.08 -23.05 -10.42
CA VAL A 252 -4.12 -24.03 -9.32
C VAL A 252 -3.11 -25.15 -9.54
N ALA A 253 -2.95 -25.62 -10.78
CA ALA A 253 -1.96 -26.65 -11.12
C ALA A 253 -0.50 -26.18 -10.96
N ASN A 254 -0.23 -24.87 -11.01
CA ASN A 254 1.12 -24.30 -10.95
C ASN A 254 1.53 -23.76 -9.57
N ILE A 255 0.59 -23.68 -8.61
CA ILE A 255 0.89 -23.24 -7.24
C ILE A 255 1.25 -24.45 -6.37
N SER A 256 2.32 -24.32 -5.59
CA SER A 256 2.73 -25.31 -4.59
C SER A 256 2.56 -24.79 -3.16
N ALA A 257 2.62 -25.67 -2.15
CA ALA A 257 2.54 -25.27 -0.75
C ALA A 257 3.62 -24.24 -0.32
N ARG A 258 4.77 -24.22 -1.02
CA ARG A 258 5.87 -23.25 -0.79
C ARG A 258 5.58 -21.86 -1.36
N ASN A 259 4.60 -21.77 -2.24
CA ASN A 259 4.20 -20.57 -2.94
C ASN A 259 2.99 -19.90 -2.27
N VAL A 260 2.28 -20.59 -1.40
CA VAL A 260 1.07 -20.03 -0.81
C VAL A 260 1.43 -18.87 0.12
N THR A 261 0.89 -17.68 -0.16
CA THR A 261 0.94 -16.50 0.70
C THR A 261 -0.46 -16.09 1.11
N ALA A 262 -0.59 -15.25 2.14
CA ALA A 262 -1.88 -14.74 2.60
C ALA A 262 -2.66 -14.06 1.45
N GLU A 263 -1.97 -13.33 0.58
CA GLU A 263 -2.57 -12.68 -0.59
C GLU A 263 -3.16 -13.67 -1.59
N ILE A 264 -2.48 -14.79 -1.82
CA ILE A 264 -2.96 -15.85 -2.73
C ILE A 264 -4.18 -16.57 -2.13
N VAL A 265 -4.16 -16.86 -0.82
CA VAL A 265 -5.32 -17.45 -0.15
C VAL A 265 -6.52 -16.50 -0.21
N ASN A 266 -6.30 -15.20 0.02
CA ASN A 266 -7.35 -14.19 -0.06
C ASN A 266 -7.91 -14.04 -1.50
N LEU A 267 -7.05 -14.13 -2.52
CA LEU A 267 -7.49 -14.18 -3.92
C LEU A 267 -8.46 -15.35 -4.17
N PHE A 268 -8.09 -16.56 -3.78
CA PHE A 268 -8.96 -17.72 -3.95
C PHE A 268 -10.23 -17.65 -3.09
N SER A 269 -10.14 -17.07 -1.89
CA SER A 269 -11.30 -16.83 -1.04
C SER A 269 -12.31 -15.91 -1.72
N GLU A 270 -11.84 -14.82 -2.34
CA GLU A 270 -12.72 -13.89 -3.05
C GLU A 270 -13.27 -14.50 -4.35
N LEU A 271 -12.47 -15.26 -5.10
CA LEU A 271 -12.95 -16.01 -6.26
C LEU A 271 -14.04 -17.03 -5.87
N MET A 272 -13.93 -17.67 -4.69
CA MET A 272 -14.96 -18.54 -4.15
C MET A 272 -16.24 -17.77 -3.81
N ALA A 273 -16.12 -16.67 -3.08
CA ALA A 273 -17.25 -15.83 -2.69
C ALA A 273 -18.04 -15.30 -3.91
N ARG A 274 -17.33 -15.03 -5.01
CA ARG A 274 -17.91 -14.61 -6.30
C ARG A 274 -18.32 -15.76 -7.22
N LYS A 275 -18.19 -17.01 -6.77
CA LYS A 275 -18.59 -18.24 -7.49
C LYS A 275 -17.83 -18.49 -8.80
N TYR A 276 -16.57 -18.06 -8.88
CA TYR A 276 -15.67 -18.40 -9.99
C TYR A 276 -15.02 -19.79 -9.83
N LEU A 277 -14.98 -20.32 -8.61
CA LEU A 277 -14.40 -21.64 -8.34
C LEU A 277 -15.44 -22.76 -8.51
N SER A 278 -15.06 -23.83 -9.22
CA SER A 278 -15.81 -25.08 -9.24
C SER A 278 -15.53 -25.89 -7.96
N GLN A 279 -16.37 -26.88 -7.67
CA GLN A 279 -16.15 -27.78 -6.53
C GLN A 279 -14.79 -28.51 -6.64
N GLU A 280 -14.37 -28.86 -7.84
CA GLU A 280 -13.06 -29.47 -8.09
C GLU A 280 -11.92 -28.51 -7.70
N HIS A 281 -12.01 -27.23 -8.08
CA HIS A 281 -11.03 -26.22 -7.68
C HIS A 281 -10.97 -26.09 -6.15
N VAL A 282 -12.13 -26.05 -5.47
CA VAL A 282 -12.21 -25.92 -4.01
C VAL A 282 -11.53 -27.10 -3.30
N VAL A 283 -11.78 -28.34 -3.75
CA VAL A 283 -11.15 -29.53 -3.15
C VAL A 283 -9.64 -29.51 -3.32
N VAL A 284 -9.14 -29.15 -4.51
CA VAL A 284 -7.68 -29.09 -4.77
C VAL A 284 -7.02 -28.00 -3.90
N LEU A 285 -7.64 -26.82 -3.82
CA LEU A 285 -7.15 -25.72 -2.98
C LEU A 285 -7.18 -26.07 -1.49
N HIS A 286 -8.23 -26.75 -1.03
CA HIS A 286 -8.34 -27.20 0.35
C HIS A 286 -7.17 -28.12 0.71
N ASN A 287 -6.89 -29.11 -0.13
CA ASN A 287 -5.75 -30.02 0.05
C ASN A 287 -4.42 -29.26 0.03
N LEU A 288 -4.24 -28.34 -0.91
CA LEU A 288 -3.03 -27.52 -1.03
C LEU A 288 -2.78 -26.68 0.24
N PHE A 289 -3.81 -25.98 0.74
CA PHE A 289 -3.71 -25.14 1.94
C PHE A 289 -3.52 -25.99 3.21
N GLN A 290 -4.09 -27.19 3.26
CA GLN A 290 -3.83 -28.12 4.37
C GLN A 290 -2.37 -28.58 4.38
N VAL A 291 -1.78 -28.88 3.22
CA VAL A 291 -0.35 -29.21 3.10
C VAL A 291 0.52 -28.02 3.52
N CYS A 292 0.20 -26.81 3.05
CA CYS A 292 0.89 -25.58 3.45
C CYS A 292 0.86 -25.38 4.97
N ARG A 293 -0.31 -25.52 5.58
CA ARG A 293 -0.49 -25.41 7.03
C ARG A 293 0.39 -26.39 7.82
N ARG A 294 0.49 -27.66 7.37
CA ARG A 294 1.37 -28.66 8.01
C ARG A 294 2.86 -28.25 7.93
N GLN A 295 3.31 -27.77 6.77
CA GLN A 295 4.70 -27.34 6.57
C GLN A 295 5.09 -26.17 7.49
N ILE A 296 4.17 -25.24 7.75
CA ILE A 296 4.41 -24.11 8.66
C ILE A 296 4.61 -24.62 10.10
N TYR A 297 3.73 -25.51 10.58
CA TYR A 297 3.86 -26.08 11.92
C TYR A 297 5.15 -26.89 12.08
N GLU A 298 5.54 -27.68 11.07
CA GLU A 298 6.79 -28.46 11.08
C GLU A 298 8.05 -27.57 11.01
N GLY A 299 8.01 -26.46 10.28
CA GLY A 299 9.12 -25.51 10.14
C GLY A 299 9.32 -24.59 11.35
N SER A 300 8.23 -24.24 12.05
CA SER A 300 8.25 -23.32 13.21
C SER A 300 8.97 -23.88 14.44
N SER A 301 9.19 -25.20 14.52
CA SER A 301 9.90 -25.85 15.64
C SER A 301 11.42 -25.55 15.66
N LYS A 302 11.98 -24.93 14.61
CA LYS A 302 13.42 -24.66 14.45
C LYS A 302 13.85 -23.19 14.51
N ALA A 303 12.92 -22.23 14.64
CA ALA A 303 13.25 -20.81 14.56
C ALA A 303 13.14 -20.11 15.93
N GLN A 304 14.19 -20.21 16.76
CA GLN A 304 14.37 -19.35 17.92
C GLN A 304 15.39 -18.23 17.64
N LEU A 305 14.89 -17.00 17.76
CA LEU A 305 15.53 -15.77 18.23
C LEU A 305 16.90 -15.35 17.64
N SER A 306 16.86 -14.31 16.81
CA SER A 306 17.69 -13.10 16.95
C SER A 306 16.94 -11.96 16.23
N GLU A 307 16.95 -10.70 16.67
CA GLU A 307 18.11 -9.82 16.77
C GLU A 307 17.95 -8.80 17.92
N GLN A 308 19.00 -8.64 18.72
CA GLN A 308 19.23 -7.41 19.47
C GLN A 308 19.81 -6.38 18.48
N LYS A 309 19.01 -5.39 18.05
CA LYS A 309 19.55 -4.20 17.39
C LYS A 309 20.22 -3.33 18.45
N VAL A 310 21.54 -3.22 18.39
CA VAL A 310 22.32 -2.27 19.21
C VAL A 310 22.03 -0.86 18.67
N GLU A 311 21.35 -0.03 19.46
CA GLU A 311 21.17 1.39 19.16
C GLU A 311 22.54 2.09 19.21
N LYS A 312 23.02 2.51 18.04
CA LYS A 312 24.19 3.38 17.93
C LYS A 312 23.69 4.83 18.00
N ALA A 313 24.16 5.60 18.98
CA ALA A 313 23.85 7.02 19.07
C ALA A 313 24.28 7.75 17.78
N ALA A 314 23.37 8.54 17.20
CA ALA A 314 23.64 9.33 16.00
C ALA A 314 24.75 10.36 16.29
N ARG A 315 25.77 10.45 15.43
CA ARG A 315 26.89 11.38 15.62
C ARG A 315 26.96 12.45 14.52
N SER A 316 26.13 12.33 13.48
CA SER A 316 26.06 13.24 12.34
C SER A 316 24.64 13.32 11.77
N THR A 317 24.36 14.33 10.95
CA THR A 317 23.08 14.46 10.21
C THR A 317 22.81 13.23 9.32
N ASN A 318 23.86 12.64 8.75
CA ASN A 318 23.74 11.42 7.93
C ASN A 318 23.35 10.21 8.76
N ASP A 319 23.85 10.10 9.99
CA ASP A 319 23.42 9.04 10.92
C ASP A 319 21.95 9.22 11.31
N VAL A 320 21.50 10.47 11.52
CA VAL A 320 20.10 10.78 11.82
C VAL A 320 19.20 10.40 10.64
N LEU A 321 19.57 10.78 9.41
CA LEU A 321 18.82 10.40 8.21
C LEU A 321 18.74 8.89 8.05
N ALA A 322 19.86 8.17 8.22
CA ALA A 322 19.89 6.72 8.15
C ALA A 322 19.00 6.08 9.24
N LEU A 323 19.01 6.61 10.46
CA LEU A 323 18.14 6.17 11.56
C LEU A 323 16.67 6.42 11.24
N LEU A 324 16.29 7.62 10.81
CA LEU A 324 14.91 7.97 10.46
C LEU A 324 14.40 7.12 9.29
N PHE A 325 15.24 6.90 8.28
CA PHE A 325 14.91 6.05 7.15
C PHE A 325 14.76 4.59 7.59
N GLY A 326 15.66 4.08 8.44
CA GLY A 326 15.55 2.76 9.06
C GLY A 326 14.26 2.60 9.87
N LEU A 327 13.91 3.60 10.68
CA LEU A 327 12.67 3.62 11.46
C LEU A 327 11.41 3.64 10.58
N MET A 328 11.42 4.41 9.49
CA MET A 328 10.34 4.37 8.50
C MET A 328 10.23 2.96 7.92
N LEU A 329 11.35 2.38 7.48
CA LEU A 329 11.35 1.04 6.89
C LEU A 329 10.91 -0.06 7.87
N ASP A 330 11.33 0.00 9.12
CA ASP A 330 10.90 -0.95 10.16
C ASP A 330 9.40 -0.81 10.48
N GLN A 331 8.86 0.42 10.38
CA GLN A 331 7.43 0.70 10.57
C GLN A 331 6.56 0.41 9.33
N CYS A 332 7.19 0.30 8.16
CA CYS A 332 6.56 -0.07 6.89
C CYS A 332 6.80 -1.53 6.53
N ALA A 333 7.71 -2.22 7.22
CA ALA A 333 7.89 -3.64 7.08
C ALA A 333 6.58 -4.30 7.53
N ASP A 334 5.88 -4.90 6.57
CA ASP A 334 4.98 -6.02 6.86
C ASP A 334 5.86 -7.08 7.52
N SER A 335 5.90 -6.98 8.84
CA SER A 335 5.94 -8.07 9.80
C SER A 335 6.99 -9.17 9.57
N GLY A 336 7.88 -9.39 10.54
CA GLY A 336 8.85 -10.49 10.47
C GLY A 336 8.19 -11.83 10.09
N THR A 337 8.99 -12.77 9.57
CA THR A 337 8.54 -14.07 9.03
C THR A 337 7.47 -14.79 9.86
N VAL A 338 7.52 -14.64 11.20
CA VAL A 338 6.51 -15.18 12.14
C VAL A 338 5.12 -14.59 11.94
N GLN A 339 4.98 -13.29 11.74
CA GLN A 339 3.68 -12.63 11.56
C GLN A 339 3.13 -12.85 10.15
N GLU A 340 3.98 -12.94 9.11
CA GLU A 340 3.54 -13.38 7.78
C GLU A 340 2.94 -14.79 7.84
N GLN A 341 3.58 -15.71 8.57
CA GLN A 341 3.06 -17.06 8.80
C GLN A 341 1.74 -17.06 9.57
N GLN A 342 1.62 -16.26 10.63
CA GLN A 342 0.37 -16.12 11.38
C GLN A 342 -0.77 -15.56 10.51
N ASN A 343 -0.48 -14.54 9.70
CA ASN A 343 -1.45 -13.97 8.77
C ASN A 343 -1.89 -15.02 7.74
N LEU A 344 -0.94 -15.78 7.17
CA LEU A 344 -1.26 -16.86 6.24
C LEU A 344 -2.14 -17.94 6.88
N LEU A 345 -1.82 -18.39 8.10
CA LEU A 345 -2.64 -19.36 8.83
C LEU A 345 -4.07 -18.85 9.05
N ARG A 346 -4.22 -17.57 9.42
CA ARG A 346 -5.53 -16.94 9.59
C ARG A 346 -6.33 -16.94 8.30
N GLU A 347 -5.73 -16.56 7.17
CA GLU A 347 -6.43 -16.55 5.88
C GLU A 347 -6.83 -17.98 5.44
N ILE A 348 -5.98 -18.99 5.70
CA ILE A 348 -6.30 -20.40 5.43
C ILE A 348 -7.53 -20.84 6.24
N ASP A 349 -7.59 -20.49 7.53
CA ASP A 349 -8.72 -20.87 8.37
C ASP A 349 -10.01 -20.16 7.93
N LEU A 350 -9.93 -18.90 7.48
CA LEU A 350 -11.08 -18.19 6.90
C LEU A 350 -11.57 -18.86 5.61
N PHE A 351 -10.67 -19.28 4.74
CA PHE A 351 -11.02 -20.02 3.52
C PHE A 351 -11.79 -21.31 3.83
N PHE A 352 -11.37 -22.08 4.83
CA PHE A 352 -12.07 -23.31 5.24
C PHE A 352 -13.46 -23.04 5.86
N GLN A 353 -13.59 -21.94 6.60
CA GLN A 353 -14.89 -21.52 7.14
C GLN A 353 -15.86 -21.16 6.02
N GLU A 354 -15.39 -20.46 4.99
CA GLU A 354 -16.24 -20.08 3.85
C GLU A 354 -16.64 -21.30 3.02
N SER A 355 -15.71 -22.23 2.75
CA SER A 355 -16.01 -23.44 1.98
C SER A 355 -17.07 -24.32 2.66
N SER A 356 -17.04 -24.43 3.98
CA SER A 356 -18.02 -25.22 4.75
C SER A 356 -19.41 -24.59 4.82
N ARG A 357 -19.52 -23.27 4.71
CA ARG A 357 -20.80 -22.56 4.59
C ARG A 357 -21.46 -22.76 3.22
N GLY A 358 -20.65 -22.84 2.16
CA GLY A 358 -21.12 -23.11 0.80
C GLY A 358 -21.73 -24.49 0.60
N GLU A 359 -21.44 -25.47 1.46
CA GLU A 359 -22.03 -26.83 1.40
C GLU A 359 -23.40 -26.94 2.11
N GLN A 360 -23.85 -25.88 2.80
CA GLN A 360 -25.11 -25.87 3.56
C GLN A 360 -26.28 -25.14 2.85
N HIS A 361 -26.06 -24.62 1.65
CA HIS A 361 -27.05 -23.95 0.79
C HIS A 361 -26.98 -24.50 -0.63
#